data_AF-A0A960XW95-F1
#
_entry.id   AF-A0A960XW95-F1
#
_cell.length_a   1.000
_cell.length_b   1.000
_cell.length_c   1.000
_cell.angle_alpha   90.00
_cell.angle_beta   90.00
_cell.angle_gamma   90.00
#
_symmetry.space_group_name_H-M   'P 1'
#
loop_
_entity.id
_entity.type
_entity.pdbx_description
1 polymer ?
#
loop_
_entity_poly.entity_id
_entity_poly.type
_entity_poly.pdbx_seq_one_letter_code
_entity_poly.pdbx_strand_id
1 'polypeptide(L)'
;MHALDHELFLGLLLDTDRQSLLDRQNPHLVAAFISEDPCYLQKQSFKGQTAIGRALGLTSSLEEIQLAIPNVLSLLARVFGDHAPTESDLQLIAVPKTNAAT
;
A
#
# COMPACT_ATOMS: atom_id res chain seq x y z
N MET A 1 -28.51 -6.42 -4.05
CA MET A 1 -27.36 -5.78 -4.73
C MET A 1 -26.22 -5.72 -3.73
N HIS A 2 -25.20 -6.56 -3.86
CA HIS A 2 -23.97 -6.37 -3.09
C HIS A 2 -23.28 -5.15 -3.70
N ALA A 3 -23.40 -3.99 -3.06
CA ALA A 3 -22.48 -2.90 -3.34
C ALA A 3 -21.09 -3.46 -3.03
N LEU A 4 -20.24 -3.60 -4.05
CA LEU A 4 -18.83 -3.83 -3.83
C LEU A 4 -18.34 -2.61 -3.05
N ASP A 5 -18.19 -2.77 -1.74
CA ASP A 5 -17.71 -1.73 -0.85
C ASP A 5 -16.22 -1.58 -1.17
N HIS A 6 -15.86 -0.57 -1.95
CA HIS A 6 -14.48 -0.32 -2.33
C HIS A 6 -13.84 0.67 -1.35
N GLU A 7 -12.53 0.82 -1.42
CA GLU A 7 -11.79 1.88 -0.76
C GLU A 7 -10.72 2.43 -1.69
N LEU A 8 -10.27 3.65 -1.43
CA LEU A 8 -9.08 4.18 -2.08
C LEU A 8 -7.86 3.61 -1.38
N PHE A 9 -6.92 3.12 -2.17
CA PHE A 9 -5.65 2.59 -1.73
C PHE A 9 -4.54 3.41 -2.36
N LEU A 10 -3.76 4.11 -1.53
CA LEU A 10 -2.59 4.85 -1.96
C LEU A 10 -1.38 3.94 -1.82
N GLY A 11 -0.80 3.49 -2.92
CA GLY A 11 0.28 2.52 -2.86
C GLY A 11 1.14 2.40 -4.11
N LEU A 12 2.19 1.59 -3.95
CA LEU A 12 3.13 1.20 -4.98
C LEU A 12 2.67 -0.12 -5.62
N LEU A 13 2.45 -0.13 -6.93
CA LEU A 13 2.27 -1.38 -7.68
C LEU A 13 3.60 -2.15 -7.72
N LEU A 14 3.52 -3.45 -7.40
CA LEU A 14 4.63 -4.39 -7.49
C LEU A 14 4.65 -5.02 -8.88
N ASP A 15 5.49 -4.48 -9.74
CA ASP A 15 5.96 -5.19 -10.92
C ASP A 15 7.00 -6.26 -10.53
N THR A 16 7.47 -7.01 -11.53
CA THR A 16 8.45 -8.09 -11.34
C THR A 16 9.73 -7.61 -10.65
N ASP A 17 10.20 -6.41 -10.97
CA ASP A 17 11.46 -5.87 -10.43
C ASP A 17 11.29 -5.47 -8.96
N ARG A 18 10.19 -4.78 -8.64
CA ARG A 18 9.85 -4.37 -7.27
C ARG A 18 9.52 -5.56 -6.38
N GLN A 19 8.83 -6.58 -6.90
CA GLN A 19 8.60 -7.83 -6.18
C GLN A 19 9.93 -8.53 -5.89
N SER A 20 10.83 -8.61 -6.87
CA SER A 20 12.17 -9.18 -6.68
C SER A 20 13.01 -8.41 -5.65
N LEU A 21 12.89 -7.07 -5.62
CA LEU A 21 13.55 -6.24 -4.61
C LEU A 21 13.00 -6.53 -3.22
N LEU A 22 11.67 -6.60 -3.08
CA LEU A 22 11.00 -6.92 -1.82
C LEU A 22 11.39 -8.31 -1.30
N ASP A 23 11.45 -9.32 -2.18
CA ASP A 23 11.79 -10.70 -1.83
C ASP A 23 13.24 -10.86 -1.35
N ARG A 24 14.13 -9.92 -1.73
CA ARG A 24 15.51 -9.86 -1.26
C ARG A 24 15.67 -9.14 0.07
N GLN A 25 14.64 -8.41 0.53
CA GLN A 25 14.68 -7.73 1.82
C GLN A 25 14.63 -8.73 2.97
N ASN A 26 15.10 -8.29 4.14
CA ASN A 26 14.99 -9.10 5.35
C ASN A 26 13.50 -9.35 5.68
N PRO A 27 13.03 -10.61 5.73
CA PRO A 27 11.62 -10.92 5.98
C PRO A 27 11.09 -10.34 7.31
N HIS A 28 11.94 -10.26 8.34
CA HIS A 28 11.56 -9.65 9.62
C HIS A 28 11.35 -8.15 9.52
N LEU A 29 12.14 -7.47 8.68
CA LEU A 29 11.95 -6.04 8.41
C LEU A 29 10.64 -5.84 7.64
N VAL A 30 10.41 -6.62 6.58
CA VAL A 30 9.19 -6.52 5.78
C VAL A 30 7.95 -6.72 6.65
N ALA A 31 7.93 -7.74 7.50
CA ALA A 31 6.82 -7.99 8.43
C ALA A 31 6.63 -6.90 9.49
N ALA A 32 7.67 -6.13 9.83
CA ALA A 32 7.57 -5.03 10.80
C ALA A 32 6.93 -3.76 10.20
N PHE A 33 6.90 -3.64 8.88
CA PHE A 33 6.33 -2.48 8.18
C PHE A 33 5.11 -2.81 7.32
N ILE A 34 4.93 -4.08 6.97
CA ILE A 34 3.79 -4.58 6.20
C ILE A 34 2.94 -5.49 7.10
N SER A 35 1.75 -5.02 7.46
CA SER A 35 0.81 -5.68 8.36
C SER A 35 -0.63 -5.38 7.94
N GLU A 36 -1.60 -6.14 8.47
CA GLU A 36 -3.02 -5.83 8.29
C GLU A 36 -3.47 -4.60 9.11
N ASP A 37 -2.67 -4.20 10.10
CA ASP A 37 -2.95 -3.05 10.96
C ASP A 37 -2.94 -1.72 10.15
N PRO A 38 -3.96 -0.85 10.31
CA PRO A 38 -4.10 0.41 9.56
C PRO A 38 -2.97 1.44 9.76
N CYS A 39 -2.15 1.28 10.80
CA CYS A 39 -0.99 2.13 11.07
C CYS A 39 0.24 1.76 10.23
N TYR A 40 0.23 0.62 9.56
CA TYR A 40 1.34 0.09 8.76
C TYR A 40 1.00 0.08 7.26
N LEU A 41 1.98 -0.31 6.44
CA LEU A 41 1.70 -0.63 5.05
C LEU A 41 0.90 -1.92 4.98
N GLN A 42 -0.01 -2.00 4.03
CA GLN A 42 -0.80 -3.18 3.73
C GLN A 42 -0.37 -3.72 2.37
N LYS A 43 -0.42 -5.04 2.21
CA LYS A 43 -0.23 -5.70 0.92
C LYS A 43 -1.60 -6.12 0.39
N GLN A 44 -1.98 -5.62 -0.78
CA GLN A 44 -3.27 -5.91 -1.38
C GLN A 44 -3.12 -6.48 -2.77
N SER A 45 -3.89 -7.52 -3.09
CA SER A 45 -3.91 -8.12 -4.42
C SER A 45 -5.28 -7.96 -5.04
N PHE A 46 -5.34 -7.34 -6.21
CA PHE A 46 -6.59 -7.10 -6.94
C PHE A 46 -6.36 -7.23 -8.45
N LYS A 47 -7.25 -7.97 -9.13
CA LYS A 47 -7.18 -8.22 -10.58
C LYS A 47 -5.81 -8.69 -11.10
N GLY A 48 -5.10 -9.50 -10.30
CA GLY A 48 -3.77 -10.01 -10.66
C GLY A 48 -2.63 -9.01 -10.49
N GLN A 49 -2.89 -7.83 -9.94
CA GLN A 49 -1.86 -6.87 -9.52
C GLN A 49 -1.73 -6.90 -8.00
N THR A 50 -0.51 -6.70 -7.51
CA THR A 50 -0.24 -6.56 -6.08
C THR A 50 0.26 -5.15 -5.82
N ALA A 51 -0.23 -4.52 -4.77
CA ALA A 51 0.18 -3.20 -4.31
C ALA A 51 0.62 -3.26 -2.84
N ILE A 52 1.57 -2.41 -2.47
CA ILE A 52 1.92 -2.12 -1.08
C ILE A 52 1.64 -0.65 -0.81
N GLY A 53 0.87 -0.35 0.23
CA GLY A 53 0.41 1.00 0.46
C GLY A 53 -0.50 1.11 1.66
N ARG A 54 -1.41 2.08 1.63
CA ARG A 54 -2.34 2.33 2.72
C ARG A 54 -3.75 2.57 2.19
N ALA A 55 -4.73 1.94 2.84
CA ALA A 55 -6.13 2.27 2.66
C ALA A 55 -6.44 3.65 3.23
N LEU A 56 -7.12 4.49 2.45
CA LEU A 56 -7.52 5.85 2.85
C LEU A 56 -9.04 5.97 3.09
N GLY A 57 -9.82 4.98 2.66
CA GLY A 57 -11.29 5.03 2.61
C GLY A 57 -11.79 5.61 1.28
N LEU A 58 -13.08 5.43 0.96
CA LEU A 58 -13.66 5.89 -0.32
C LEU A 58 -13.99 7.39 -0.33
N THR A 59 -14.20 7.97 0.86
CA THR A 59 -14.63 9.36 1.05
C THR A 59 -13.48 10.29 1.44
N SER A 60 -12.23 9.83 1.33
CA SER A 60 -11.07 10.66 1.67
C SER A 60 -11.04 11.89 0.78
N SER A 61 -10.90 13.03 1.42
CA SER A 61 -10.62 14.29 0.75
C SER A 61 -9.23 14.29 0.11
N LEU A 62 -9.01 15.20 -0.83
CA LEU A 62 -7.69 15.41 -1.44
C LEU A 62 -6.63 15.77 -0.40
N GLU A 63 -7.00 16.55 0.62
CA GLU A 63 -6.09 16.93 1.71
C GLU A 63 -5.65 15.72 2.53
N GLU A 64 -6.57 14.82 2.88
CA GLU A 64 -6.23 13.57 3.60
C GLU A 64 -5.31 12.67 2.77
N ILE A 65 -5.54 12.60 1.46
CA ILE A 65 -4.66 11.87 0.54
C ILE A 65 -3.26 12.49 0.53
N GLN A 66 -3.17 13.82 0.42
CA GLN A 66 -1.89 14.53 0.43
C GLN A 66 -1.14 14.37 1.75
N LEU A 67 -1.85 14.33 2.88
CA LEU A 67 -1.26 14.05 4.19
C LEU A 67 -0.77 12.60 4.34
N ALA A 68 -1.39 11.65 3.62
CA ALA A 68 -0.99 10.26 3.65
C ALA A 68 0.27 9.96 2.81
N ILE A 69 0.49 10.68 1.71
CA ILE A 69 1.66 10.50 0.82
C ILE A 69 3.00 10.45 1.59
N PRO A 70 3.37 11.46 2.40
CA PRO A 70 4.67 11.45 3.07
C PRO A 70 4.81 10.30 4.06
N ASN A 71 3.70 9.87 4.69
CA ASN A 71 3.69 8.74 5.59
C ASN A 71 3.92 7.41 4.85
N VAL A 72 3.21 7.20 3.73
CA VAL A 72 3.37 6.01 2.88
C VAL A 72 4.79 5.94 2.31
N LEU A 73 5.32 7.05 1.79
CA LEU A 73 6.70 7.11 1.28
C LEU A 73 7.73 6.80 2.36
N SER A 74 7.56 7.35 3.57
CA SER A 74 8.47 7.07 4.70
C SER A 74 8.51 5.59 5.05
N LEU A 75 7.36 4.92 5.09
CA LEU A 75 7.28 3.48 5.35
C LEU A 75 7.89 2.67 4.21
N LEU A 76 7.59 3.02 2.95
CA LEU A 76 8.17 2.34 1.79
C LEU A 76 9.69 2.50 1.74
N ALA A 77 10.23 3.66 2.13
CA ALA A 77 11.67 3.87 2.23
C ALA A 77 12.32 2.97 3.29
N ARG A 78 11.61 2.63 4.38
CA ARG A 78 12.10 1.64 5.35
C ARG A 78 12.17 0.24 4.76
N VAL A 79 11.22 -0.12 3.90
CA VAL A 79 11.15 -1.43 3.26
C VAL A 79 12.16 -1.58 2.11
N PHE A 80 12.25 -0.57 1.24
CA PHE A 80 13.04 -0.65 0.01
C PHE A 80 14.44 -0.02 0.11
N GLY A 81 14.75 0.70 1.19
CA GLY A 81 16.08 1.28 1.43
C GLY A 81 16.53 2.21 0.30
N ASP A 82 17.69 1.94 -0.28
CA ASP A 82 18.27 2.73 -1.38
C ASP A 82 17.44 2.71 -2.67
N HIS A 83 16.49 1.76 -2.77
CA HIS A 83 15.54 1.65 -3.87
C HIS A 83 14.15 2.18 -3.50
N ALA A 84 14.09 3.09 -2.52
CA ALA A 84 12.84 3.71 -2.08
C ALA A 84 12.08 4.35 -3.25
N PRO A 85 10.76 4.08 -3.38
CA PRO A 85 9.93 4.74 -4.37
C PRO A 85 9.77 6.22 -4.06
N THR A 86 9.44 6.98 -5.10
CA THR A 86 9.13 8.40 -5.03
C THR A 86 7.62 8.63 -5.13
N GLU A 87 7.17 9.86 -4.93
CA GLU A 87 5.76 10.21 -5.06
C GLU A 87 5.19 9.86 -6.44
N SER A 88 5.97 10.02 -7.51
CA SER A 88 5.57 9.65 -8.88
C SER A 88 5.36 8.15 -9.09
N ASP A 89 5.85 7.31 -8.18
CA ASP A 89 5.63 5.86 -8.23
C ASP A 89 4.33 5.44 -7.54
N LEU A 90 3.76 6.31 -6.70
CA LEU A 90 2.51 6.04 -5.99
C LEU A 90 1.31 6.19 -6.90
N GLN A 91 0.35 5.31 -6.70
CA GLN A 91 -0.92 5.31 -7.42
C GLN A 91 -2.07 5.25 -6.42
N LEU A 92 -3.16 5.95 -6.76
CA LEU A 92 -4.46 5.77 -6.12
C LEU A 92 -5.21 4.68 -6.88
N ILE A 93 -5.52 3.60 -6.17
CA ILE A 93 -6.16 2.41 -6.72
C ILE A 93 -7.48 2.21 -5.99
N ALA A 94 -8.56 1.99 -6.74
CA ALA A 94 -9.82 1.55 -6.15
C ALA A 94 -9.77 0.03 -5.96
N VAL A 95 -9.82 -0.41 -4.71
CA VAL A 95 -9.71 -1.82 -4.31
C VAL A 95 -10.95 -2.24 -3.54
N PRO A 96 -11.34 -3.51 -3.53
CA PRO A 96 -12.39 -4.00 -2.65
C PRO A 96 -11.95 -3.81 -1.19
N LYS A 97 -12.85 -3.36 -0.31
CA LYS A 97 -12.58 -3.35 1.13
C LYS A 97 -12.26 -4.77 1.54
N THR A 98 -11.08 -4.93 2.13
CA THR A 98 -10.76 -6.18 2.80
C THR A 98 -11.50 -6.13 4.12
N ASN A 99 -12.63 -6.85 4.24
CA ASN A 99 -13.26 -7.04 5.54
C ASN A 99 -12.22 -7.74 6.41
N ALA A 100 -11.48 -6.99 7.23
CA ALA A 100 -10.80 -7.56 8.37
C ALA A 100 -11.90 -8.24 9.18
N ALA A 101 -11.92 -9.57 9.15
CA ALA A 101 -12.87 -10.34 9.92
C ALA A 101 -12.74 -9.91 11.39
N THR A 102 -13.90 -9.63 11.98
CA THR A 102 -14.10 -9.15 13.35
C THR A 102 -13.59 -10.15 14.37
#